data_AF-A0A522B3V1-F1
#
_entry.id   AF-A0A522B3V1-F1
#
_cell.length_a   1.000
_cell.length_b   1.000
_cell.length_c   1.000
_cell.angle_alpha   90.00
_cell.angle_beta   90.00
_cell.angle_gamma   90.00
#
_symmetry.space_group_name_H-M   'P 1'
#
loop_
_entity.id
_entity.type
_entity.pdbx_description
1 polymer ?
#
loop_
_entity_poly.entity_id
_entity_poly.type
_entity_poly.pdbx_seq_one_letter_code
_entity_poly.pdbx_strand_id
1 'polypeptide(L)'
;MPEARYGIAAQDEDVAIKGVRVEVVDASRTLSAIRTPTLDELASIDRSVVGADGQNALAVALGSGSILVYWIGGPADVAARMEIDPTGRSIDLIAVPTRGDAIPLGHSLVLTFDHEIAPNQLKLSLWDGSR
;
A
#
# COMPACT_ATOMS: atom_id res chain seq x y z
N MET A 1 -15.22 -15.09 -9.06
CA MET A 1 -14.27 -13.97 -9.27
C MET A 1 -13.70 -13.60 -7.90
N PRO A 2 -12.45 -13.14 -7.79
CA PRO A 2 -11.93 -12.60 -6.53
C PRO A 2 -12.78 -11.42 -6.07
N GLU A 3 -13.02 -11.31 -4.76
CA GLU A 3 -13.80 -10.21 -4.20
C GLU A 3 -12.93 -8.95 -4.09
N ALA A 4 -13.45 -7.84 -4.60
CA ALA A 4 -12.84 -6.53 -4.41
C ALA A 4 -13.33 -5.93 -3.09
N ARG A 5 -12.40 -5.41 -2.29
CA ARG A 5 -12.68 -4.64 -1.08
C ARG A 5 -12.11 -3.24 -1.24
N TYR A 6 -12.61 -2.30 -0.45
CA TYR A 6 -12.20 -0.90 -0.56
C TYR A 6 -11.64 -0.39 0.77
N GLY A 7 -10.55 0.36 0.67
CA GLY A 7 -9.92 1.06 1.79
C GLY A 7 -9.63 2.52 1.45
N ILE A 8 -9.27 3.27 2.47
CA ILE A 8 -8.79 4.65 2.34
C ILE A 8 -7.35 4.68 2.83
N ALA A 9 -6.42 4.95 1.92
CA ALA A 9 -5.03 5.10 2.28
C ALA A 9 -4.78 6.49 2.88
N ALA A 10 -4.02 6.53 3.97
CA ALA A 10 -3.56 7.80 4.53
C ALA A 10 -2.50 8.40 3.61
N GLN A 11 -2.58 9.70 3.40
CA GLN A 11 -1.57 10.51 2.73
C GLN A 11 -0.76 11.26 3.79
N ASP A 12 0.56 11.39 3.59
CA ASP A 12 1.50 11.98 4.55
C ASP A 12 1.30 13.48 4.88
N GLU A 13 0.21 14.13 4.43
CA GLU A 13 -0.08 15.53 4.75
C GLU A 13 -0.78 15.71 6.11
N ASP A 14 -0.42 16.82 6.77
CA ASP A 14 -0.82 17.23 8.12
C ASP A 14 -2.33 17.11 8.41
N VAL A 15 -2.65 16.34 9.46
CA VAL A 15 -3.86 16.34 10.34
C VAL A 15 -5.25 16.16 9.69
N ALA A 16 -5.39 16.21 8.37
CA ALA A 16 -6.61 15.86 7.66
C ALA A 16 -6.30 14.75 6.67
N ILE A 17 -6.80 13.53 6.93
CA ILE A 17 -6.68 12.39 6.02
C ILE A 17 -7.40 12.76 4.72
N LYS A 18 -6.70 13.41 3.78
CA LYS A 18 -7.03 13.31 2.36
C LYS A 18 -6.69 11.89 1.97
N GLY A 19 -7.73 11.14 1.67
CA GLY A 19 -7.63 9.71 1.48
C GLY A 19 -7.55 9.35 0.01
N VAL A 20 -6.57 8.53 -0.37
CA VAL A 20 -6.59 7.87 -1.68
C VAL A 20 -7.51 6.66 -1.57
N ARG A 21 -8.54 6.57 -2.41
CA ARG A 21 -9.40 5.38 -2.43
C ARG A 21 -8.63 4.21 -3.01
N VAL A 22 -8.48 3.14 -2.24
CA VAL A 22 -7.79 1.94 -2.72
C VAL A 22 -8.80 0.83 -2.94
N GLU A 23 -8.82 0.29 -4.16
CA GLU A 23 -9.46 -0.98 -4.45
C GLU A 23 -8.47 -2.12 -4.21
N VAL A 24 -8.80 -3.07 -3.34
CA VAL A 24 -7.97 -4.23 -3.06
C VAL A 24 -8.67 -5.47 -3.60
N VAL A 25 -8.08 -6.09 -4.60
CA VAL A 25 -8.57 -7.35 -5.19
C VAL A 25 -7.74 -8.49 -4.65
N ASP A 26 -8.37 -9.32 -3.81
CA ASP A 26 -7.69 -10.42 -3.14
C ASP A 26 -7.98 -11.75 -3.83
N ALA A 27 -7.03 -12.25 -4.64
CA ALA A 27 -7.13 -13.58 -5.24
C ALA A 27 -6.79 -14.71 -4.25
N SER A 28 -6.07 -14.41 -3.16
CA SER A 28 -5.73 -15.39 -2.12
C SER A 28 -6.94 -15.76 -1.25
N ARG A 29 -7.91 -14.84 -1.11
CA ARG A 29 -9.07 -14.93 -0.20
C ARG A 29 -8.70 -15.05 1.27
N THR A 30 -7.53 -14.56 1.65
CA THR A 30 -7.03 -14.60 3.03
C THR A 30 -7.05 -13.24 3.69
N LEU A 31 -7.38 -12.18 2.95
CA LEU A 31 -7.56 -10.85 3.51
C LEU A 31 -8.82 -10.86 4.40
N SER A 32 -8.72 -10.39 5.64
CA SER A 32 -9.86 -10.22 6.56
C SER A 32 -10.23 -8.76 6.76
N ALA A 33 -9.27 -7.84 6.75
CA ALA A 33 -9.55 -6.43 6.98
C ALA A 33 -8.64 -5.49 6.18
N ILE A 34 -9.17 -4.29 5.93
CA ILE A 34 -8.46 -3.16 5.36
C ILE A 34 -8.76 -1.95 6.23
N ARG A 35 -7.74 -1.19 6.60
CA ARG A 35 -7.94 0.06 7.34
C ARG A 35 -6.86 1.08 7.05
N THR A 36 -7.17 2.32 7.37
CA THR A 36 -6.18 3.39 7.45
C THR A 36 -5.23 3.13 8.63
N PRO A 37 -3.91 3.34 8.47
CA PRO A 37 -2.96 3.21 9.57
C PRO A 37 -3.18 4.27 10.65
N THR A 38 -2.73 3.98 11.87
CA THR A 38 -2.65 4.97 12.95
C THR A 38 -1.39 5.82 12.82
N LEU A 39 -1.31 6.94 13.54
CA LEU A 39 -0.11 7.78 13.54
C LEU A 39 1.12 7.04 14.08
N ASP A 40 0.95 6.18 15.09
CA ASP A 40 2.05 5.39 15.66
C ASP A 40 2.59 4.36 14.66
N GLU A 41 1.70 3.73 13.87
CA GLU A 41 2.09 2.82 12.81
C GLU A 41 2.84 3.54 11.69
N LEU A 42 2.41 4.77 11.34
CA LEU A 42 3.10 5.61 10.36
C LEU A 42 4.49 6.04 10.84
N ALA A 43 4.65 6.30 12.13
CA ALA A 43 5.93 6.65 12.73
C ALA A 43 6.93 5.48 12.73
N SER A 44 6.45 4.23 12.61
CA SER A 44 7.31 3.04 12.53
C SER A 44 7.94 2.80 11.16
N ILE A 45 7.53 3.55 10.14
CA ILE A 45 8.01 3.38 8.77
C ILE A 45 9.39 4.01 8.63
N ASP A 46 10.40 3.19 8.32
CA ASP A 46 11.68 3.70 7.85
C ASP A 46 11.53 4.16 6.39
N ARG A 47 11.29 5.45 6.19
CA ARG A 47 11.10 6.04 4.86
C ARG A 47 12.41 6.18 4.08
N SER A 48 13.56 6.01 4.72
CA SER A 48 14.87 6.20 4.08
C SER A 48 15.15 5.19 2.97
N VAL A 49 14.49 4.02 3.02
CA VAL A 49 14.60 2.97 2.01
C VAL A 49 13.65 3.17 0.82
N VAL A 50 12.67 4.08 0.94
CA VAL A 50 11.72 4.35 -0.16
C VAL A 50 12.24 5.50 -1.00
N GLY A 51 12.36 5.26 -2.30
CA GLY A 51 13.05 6.12 -3.26
C GLY A 51 14.54 5.81 -3.38
N ALA A 52 15.12 5.04 -2.46
CA ALA A 52 16.45 4.45 -2.62
C ALA A 52 16.38 3.29 -3.63
N ASP A 53 17.36 3.21 -4.54
CA ASP A 53 17.50 2.13 -5.54
C ASP A 53 16.25 1.88 -6.41
N GLY A 54 15.39 2.89 -6.59
CA GLY A 54 14.16 2.78 -7.39
C GLY A 54 13.01 2.02 -6.71
N GLN A 55 13.13 1.69 -5.41
CA GLN A 55 12.03 1.10 -4.65
C GLN A 55 11.01 2.16 -4.26
N ASN A 56 9.83 2.15 -4.88
CA ASN A 56 8.78 3.14 -4.63
C ASN A 56 7.66 2.63 -3.69
N ALA A 57 7.81 1.42 -3.14
CA ALA A 57 6.86 0.84 -2.19
C ALA A 57 7.60 -0.10 -1.21
N LEU A 58 7.08 -0.20 0.02
CA LEU A 58 7.55 -1.13 1.05
C LEU A 58 6.38 -1.73 1.83
N ALA A 59 6.63 -2.85 2.52
CA ALA A 59 5.71 -3.46 3.46
C ALA A 59 6.40 -3.63 4.83
N VAL A 60 5.69 -3.27 5.91
CA VAL A 60 6.14 -3.41 7.30
C VAL A 60 5.20 -4.34 8.05
N ALA A 61 5.75 -5.29 8.82
CA ALA A 61 4.93 -6.12 9.71
C ALA A 61 4.47 -5.30 10.91
N LEU A 62 3.17 -5.35 11.20
CA LEU A 62 2.58 -4.81 12.43
C LEU A 62 2.31 -5.91 13.46
N GLY A 63 2.53 -7.17 13.09
CA GLY A 63 2.18 -8.35 13.89
C GLY A 63 0.75 -8.84 13.64
N SER A 64 0.42 -10.04 14.15
CA SER A 64 -0.92 -10.66 14.04
C SER A 64 -1.48 -10.72 12.61
N GLY A 65 -0.64 -11.07 11.63
CA GLY A 65 -1.04 -11.14 10.23
C GLY A 65 -1.36 -9.78 9.57
N SER A 66 -1.03 -8.67 10.22
CA SER A 66 -1.19 -7.33 9.65
C SER A 66 0.11 -6.80 9.08
N ILE A 67 0.00 -6.21 7.89
CA ILE A 67 1.09 -5.47 7.25
C ILE A 67 0.63 -4.06 6.93
N LEU A 68 1.54 -3.10 7.10
CA LEU A 68 1.41 -1.76 6.56
C LEU A 68 2.08 -1.74 5.19
N VAL A 69 1.33 -1.42 4.15
CA VAL A 69 1.84 -1.15 2.81
C VAL A 69 2.01 0.35 2.67
N TYR A 70 3.21 0.79 2.31
CA TYR A 70 3.53 2.18 2.05
C TYR A 70 4.06 2.33 0.62
N TRP A 71 3.66 3.38 -0.09
CA TRP A 71 4.19 3.69 -1.41
C TRP A 71 4.26 5.19 -1.63
N ILE A 72 5.11 5.60 -2.57
CA ILE A 72 5.19 6.97 -3.02
C ILE A 72 4.28 7.15 -4.23
N GLY A 73 3.36 8.10 -4.12
CA GLY A 73 2.46 8.52 -5.18
C GLY A 73 2.46 10.03 -5.36
N GLY A 74 1.47 10.49 -6.10
CA GLY A 74 1.28 11.88 -6.46
C GLY A 74 0.36 12.65 -5.51
N PRO A 75 0.52 13.98 -5.38
CA PRO A 75 -0.41 14.81 -4.62
C PRO A 75 -1.81 14.90 -5.24
N ALA A 76 -1.97 14.51 -6.49
CA ALA A 76 -3.24 14.45 -7.20
C ALA A 76 -3.85 13.04 -7.23
N ASP A 77 -3.25 12.06 -6.54
CA ASP A 77 -3.78 10.70 -6.51
C ASP A 77 -5.12 10.69 -5.78
N VAL A 78 -6.16 10.20 -6.46
CA VAL A 78 -7.52 10.05 -5.91
C VAL A 78 -7.92 8.59 -5.77
N ALA A 79 -7.28 7.70 -6.53
CA ALA A 79 -7.53 6.27 -6.49
C ALA A 79 -6.26 5.46 -6.78
N ALA A 80 -6.19 4.27 -6.19
CA ALA A 80 -5.20 3.24 -6.48
C ALA A 80 -5.86 1.87 -6.48
N ARG A 81 -5.19 0.88 -7.06
CA ARG A 81 -5.64 -0.52 -7.00
C ARG A 81 -4.48 -1.40 -6.53
N MET A 82 -4.78 -2.32 -5.61
CA MET A 82 -3.89 -3.35 -5.12
C MET A 82 -4.43 -4.71 -5.56
N GLU A 83 -3.60 -5.50 -6.22
CA GLU A 83 -3.93 -6.87 -6.57
C GLU A 83 -3.06 -7.82 -5.76
N ILE A 84 -3.69 -8.63 -4.92
CA ILE A 84 -3.01 -9.67 -4.14
C ILE A 84 -3.09 -10.96 -4.94
N ASP A 85 -1.93 -11.56 -5.19
CA ASP A 85 -1.84 -12.78 -5.97
C ASP A 85 -2.50 -13.98 -5.25
N PRO A 86 -2.76 -15.10 -5.95
CA PRO A 86 -3.38 -16.27 -5.33
C PRO A 86 -2.57 -16.88 -4.18
N THR A 87 -1.25 -16.62 -4.12
CA THR A 87 -0.39 -17.11 -3.03
C THR A 87 -0.39 -16.22 -1.79
N GLY A 88 -0.90 -14.98 -1.89
CA GLY A 88 -0.83 -13.97 -0.83
C GLY A 88 0.58 -13.41 -0.62
N ARG A 89 1.52 -13.66 -1.53
CA ARG A 89 2.94 -13.29 -1.40
C ARG A 89 3.36 -12.18 -2.35
N SER A 90 2.49 -11.75 -3.25
CA SER A 90 2.75 -10.60 -4.11
C SER A 90 1.58 -9.64 -4.04
N ILE A 91 1.88 -8.34 -3.94
CA ILE A 91 0.91 -7.26 -4.09
C ILE A 91 1.38 -6.35 -5.22
N ASP A 92 0.60 -6.32 -6.28
CA ASP A 92 0.78 -5.37 -7.37
C ASP A 92 -0.02 -4.10 -7.06
N LEU A 93 0.67 -2.98 -6.87
CA LEU A 93 0.07 -1.66 -6.80
C LEU A 93 0.00 -1.06 -8.20
N ILE A 94 -1.22 -0.77 -8.63
CA ILE A 94 -1.53 0.00 -9.82
C ILE A 94 -1.91 1.39 -9.33
N ALA A 95 -0.93 2.28 -9.26
CA ALA A 95 -1.12 3.68 -8.90
C ALA A 95 -0.27 4.54 -9.84
N VAL A 96 -0.73 5.75 -10.14
CA VAL A 96 -0.09 6.63 -11.13
C VAL A 96 1.18 7.22 -10.51
N PRO A 97 2.41 6.81 -10.90
CA PRO A 97 3.59 7.51 -10.43
C PRO A 97 3.58 8.91 -11.03
N THR A 98 3.67 9.93 -10.17
CA THR A 98 3.94 11.28 -10.62
C THR A 98 5.37 11.37 -11.13
N ARG A 99 5.51 11.47 -12.46
CA ARG A 99 6.75 11.91 -13.11
C ARG A 99 6.61 13.41 -13.42
N GLY A 100 7.31 14.27 -12.67
CA GLY A 100 7.31 15.72 -12.87
C GLY A 100 7.71 16.50 -11.60
N ASP A 101 7.66 17.85 -11.64
CA ASP A 101 8.00 18.76 -10.52
C ASP A 101 7.02 18.71 -9.33
N ALA A 102 6.15 17.71 -9.28
CA ALA A 102 5.22 17.51 -8.18
C ALA A 102 5.95 16.90 -6.98
N ILE A 103 5.69 17.44 -5.78
CA ILE A 103 6.25 16.92 -4.54
C ILE A 103 5.67 15.51 -4.31
N PRO A 104 6.50 14.45 -4.29
CA PRO A 104 6.02 13.09 -4.04
C PRO A 104 5.42 12.99 -2.64
N LEU A 105 4.31 12.28 -2.51
CA LEU A 105 3.65 12.07 -1.22
C LEU A 105 3.58 10.58 -0.89
N GLY A 106 3.82 10.27 0.39
CA GLY A 106 3.65 8.93 0.92
C GLY A 106 2.18 8.61 1.09
N HIS A 107 1.82 7.39 0.68
CA HIS A 107 0.51 6.81 0.88
C HIS A 107 0.66 5.50 1.64
N SER A 108 -0.32 5.19 2.48
CA SER A 108 -0.24 4.01 3.34
C SER A 108 -1.59 3.38 3.62
N LEU A 109 -1.60 2.05 3.65
CA LEU A 109 -2.79 1.24 3.93
C LEU A 109 -2.39 0.03 4.77
N VAL A 110 -3.22 -0.34 5.74
CA VAL A 110 -3.03 -1.58 6.50
C VAL A 110 -3.93 -2.67 5.94
N LEU A 111 -3.31 -3.82 5.69
CA LEU A 111 -3.95 -5.05 5.25
C LEU A 111 -3.79 -6.09 6.36
N THR A 112 -4.90 -6.71 6.78
CA THR A 112 -4.89 -7.80 7.75
C THR A 112 -5.30 -9.09 7.07
N PHE A 113 -4.49 -10.12 7.26
CA PHE A 113 -4.68 -11.45 6.71
C PHE A 113 -4.98 -12.45 7.82
N ASP A 114 -5.65 -13.54 7.45
CA ASP A 114 -6.02 -14.63 8.35
C ASP A 114 -4.82 -15.51 8.79
N HIS A 115 -3.62 -15.17 8.32
CA HIS A 115 -2.37 -15.85 8.63
C HIS A 115 -1.23 -14.83 8.75
N GLU A 116 -0.13 -15.25 9.36
CA GLU A 116 1.07 -14.42 9.40
C GLU A 116 1.69 -14.25 8.01
N ILE A 117 1.94 -13.00 7.63
CA ILE A 117 2.71 -12.66 6.44
C ILE A 117 4.06 -12.12 6.89
N ALA A 118 5.13 -12.74 6.40
CA ALA A 118 6.48 -12.23 6.54
C ALA A 118 6.71 -11.14 5.47
N PRO A 119 6.85 -9.84 5.82
CA PRO A 119 6.92 -8.76 4.84
C PRO A 119 8.13 -8.87 3.90
N ASN A 120 9.24 -9.44 4.39
CA ASN A 120 10.43 -9.71 3.58
C ASN A 120 10.21 -10.78 2.51
N GLN A 121 9.11 -11.54 2.57
CA GLN A 121 8.70 -12.49 1.54
C GLN A 121 7.66 -11.90 0.59
N LEU A 122 7.15 -10.70 0.89
CA LEU A 122 6.13 -10.04 0.10
C LEU A 122 6.79 -9.25 -1.04
N LYS A 123 6.49 -9.63 -2.27
CA LYS A 123 6.91 -8.86 -3.44
C LYS A 123 5.93 -7.71 -3.66
N LEU A 124 6.46 -6.48 -3.62
CA LEU A 124 5.72 -5.29 -4.03
C LEU A 124 6.16 -4.87 -5.42
N SER A 125 5.22 -4.48 -6.25
CA SER A 125 5.50 -3.90 -7.56
C SER A 125 4.56 -2.74 -7.80
N LEU A 126 5.11 -1.60 -8.20
CA LEU A 126 4.35 -0.39 -8.48
C LEU A 126 4.33 -0.17 -10.00
N TRP A 127 3.13 -0.04 -10.56
CA TRP A 127 2.89 0.05 -12.00
C TRP A 127 2.11 1.32 -12.33
N ASP A 128 2.52 2.00 -13.41
CA ASP A 128 1.88 3.24 -13.90
C ASP A 128 0.64 3.00 -14.77
N GLY A 129 0.22 1.75 -14.92
CA GLY A 129 -0.94 1.36 -15.74
C GLY A 129 -0.67 1.33 -17.24
N SER A 130 0.55 1.62 -17.71
CA SER A 130 0.92 1.40 -19.12
C SER A 130 1.24 -0.08 -19.35
N ARG A 131 0.32 -0.80 -20.01
CA ARG A 131 0.56 -2.12 -20.62
C ARG A 131 0.49 -1.99 -22.12
#